data_AF-A0AA41HHA7-F1
#
_entry.id   AF-A0AA41HHA7-F1
#
_cell.length_a   1.000
_cell.length_b   1.000
_cell.length_c   1.000
_cell.angle_alpha   90.00
_cell.angle_beta   90.00
_cell.angle_gamma   90.00
#
_symmetry.space_group_name_H-M   'P 1'
#
loop_
_entity.id
_entity.type
_entity.pdbx_description
1 polymer ?
#
loop_
_entity_poly.entity_id
_entity_poly.type
_entity_poly.pdbx_seq_one_letter_code
_entity_poly.pdbx_strand_id
1 'polypeptide(L)'
;MRRWVVDSLGVSSCVSTPARWWHWRAALAGAPPWPIWNARWRRQAWAQPSEDADGSRRVVLLARSGDGGWLATEWRWTPAERAATRAWEPQRWQQLQRDVLAASDADEDLAAPPALLDIWRRHVRGRAAERVGPALVWQGEHQCVHLLEADQRDDPAMPMPLPFAREDSRLEQRAAIQVQLARAAPGATWPASFHLMLPSLPQQRSATYAAIARSGQLLVGRLWLPQKTGQAPLRARLEVALMAPAGSAAEARAVSLLDREMAALAALWTADHER
;
A
#
# COMPACT_ATOMS: atom_id res chain seq x y z
N MET A 1 8.70 -2.42 31.21
CA MET A 1 9.31 -1.96 29.96
C MET A 1 9.98 -3.16 29.30
N ARG A 2 9.77 -3.37 28.00
CA ARG A 2 10.41 -4.41 27.20
C ARG A 2 11.16 -3.76 26.06
N ARG A 3 12.32 -4.32 25.69
CA ARG A 3 13.15 -3.82 24.60
C ARG A 3 13.56 -4.99 23.71
N TRP A 4 13.44 -4.80 22.41
CA TRP A 4 13.87 -5.76 21.40
C TRP A 4 14.86 -5.10 20.46
N VAL A 5 15.89 -5.84 20.08
CA VAL A 5 16.64 -5.54 18.87
C VAL A 5 15.82 -6.10 17.72
N VAL A 6 15.44 -5.24 16.79
CA VAL A 6 14.70 -5.66 15.59
C VAL A 6 15.75 -6.17 14.61
N ASP A 7 16.19 -7.40 14.84
CA ASP A 7 17.19 -8.05 14.00
C ASP A 7 16.68 -8.14 12.56
N SER A 8 17.58 -7.89 11.62
CA SER A 8 17.40 -8.29 10.24
C SER A 8 17.33 -9.81 10.19
N LEU A 9 16.14 -10.37 10.39
CA LEU A 9 15.84 -11.72 9.93
C LEU A 9 16.27 -11.75 8.47
N GLY A 10 17.37 -12.46 8.17
CA GLY A 10 18.06 -12.52 6.87
C GLY A 10 17.23 -13.14 5.75
N VAL A 11 15.92 -12.98 5.82
CA VAL A 11 14.93 -13.35 4.83
C VAL A 11 14.87 -12.19 3.83
N SER A 12 15.26 -12.47 2.59
CA SER A 12 14.97 -11.59 1.46
C SER A 12 13.48 -11.31 1.44
N SER A 13 13.09 -10.07 1.72
CA SER A 13 11.70 -9.62 1.71
C SER A 13 11.64 -8.26 1.05
N CYS A 14 10.49 -7.99 0.45
CA CYS A 14 10.23 -6.78 -0.32
C CYS A 14 10.11 -5.53 0.54
N VAL A 15 9.84 -5.73 1.83
CA VAL A 15 9.67 -4.64 2.81
C VAL A 15 10.73 -4.77 3.90
N SER A 16 11.14 -3.61 4.41
CA SER A 16 12.19 -3.51 5.42
C SER A 16 11.78 -4.19 6.74
N THR A 17 12.79 -4.61 7.52
CA THR A 17 12.58 -5.17 8.85
C THR A 17 11.72 -4.28 9.77
N PRO A 18 11.94 -2.95 9.86
CA PRO A 18 11.06 -2.10 10.67
C PRO A 18 9.61 -2.11 10.15
N ALA A 19 9.38 -2.14 8.84
CA ALA A 19 8.03 -2.23 8.28
C ALA A 19 7.30 -3.52 8.71
N ARG A 20 7.99 -4.67 8.65
CA ARG A 20 7.43 -5.95 9.11
C ARG A 20 7.14 -5.95 10.60
N TRP A 21 8.07 -5.45 11.41
CA TRP A 21 7.91 -5.37 12.85
C TRP A 21 6.72 -4.46 13.22
N TRP A 22 6.65 -3.29 12.59
CA TRP A 22 5.58 -2.32 12.78
C TRP A 22 4.21 -2.91 12.45
N HIS A 23 4.12 -3.60 11.32
CA HIS A 23 2.92 -4.30 10.90
C HIS A 23 2.52 -5.42 11.88
N TRP A 24 3.45 -6.32 12.24
CA TRP A 24 3.21 -7.38 13.22
C TRP A 24 2.68 -6.81 14.53
N ARG A 25 3.26 -5.69 14.98
CA ARG A 25 2.86 -5.06 16.23
C ARG A 25 1.45 -4.48 16.17
N ALA A 26 1.10 -3.81 15.07
CA ALA A 26 -0.25 -3.31 14.85
C ALA A 26 -1.28 -4.45 14.70
N ALA A 27 -0.90 -5.58 14.08
CA ALA A 27 -1.74 -6.75 13.97
C ALA A 27 -2.07 -7.36 15.35
N LEU A 28 -1.07 -7.47 16.24
CA LEU A 28 -1.28 -7.91 17.63
C LEU A 28 -2.21 -7.00 18.43
N ALA A 29 -2.26 -5.71 18.09
CA ALA A 29 -3.12 -4.74 18.74
C ALA A 29 -4.58 -4.78 18.26
N GLY A 30 -4.87 -5.50 17.18
CA GLY A 30 -6.21 -5.60 16.61
C GLY A 30 -6.78 -4.28 16.09
N ALA A 31 -5.96 -3.26 15.83
CA ALA A 31 -6.40 -1.91 15.47
C ALA A 31 -6.17 -1.62 13.97
N PRO A 32 -7.14 -1.90 13.08
CA PRO A 32 -7.13 -1.34 11.73
C PRO A 32 -7.42 0.18 11.78
N PRO A 33 -6.95 0.96 10.78
CA PRO A 33 -6.15 0.54 9.65
C PRO A 33 -4.72 0.14 10.06
N TRP A 34 -4.21 -0.97 9.51
CA TRP A 34 -2.83 -1.36 9.74
C TRP A 34 -1.90 -0.29 9.14
N PRO A 35 -0.97 0.26 9.93
CA PRO A 35 -0.15 1.37 9.50
C PRO A 35 0.86 0.92 8.44
N ILE A 36 1.01 1.75 7.41
CA ILE A 36 2.07 1.63 6.40
C ILE A 36 3.32 2.25 6.97
N TRP A 37 4.45 1.56 6.88
CA TRP A 37 5.74 2.10 7.27
C TRP A 37 6.25 3.08 6.21
N ASN A 38 6.74 4.26 6.59
CA ASN A 38 7.47 5.13 5.65
C ASN A 38 8.97 4.82 5.76
N ALA A 39 9.60 4.43 4.65
CA ALA A 39 11.02 4.07 4.61
C ALA A 39 11.97 5.20 5.05
N ARG A 40 11.49 6.45 5.08
CA ARG A 40 12.26 7.63 5.53
C ARG A 40 12.28 7.78 7.04
N TRP A 41 11.29 7.24 7.76
CA TRP A 41 11.23 7.35 9.21
C TRP A 41 12.49 6.78 9.83
N ARG A 42 13.03 7.51 10.81
CA ARG A 42 14.10 7.03 11.69
C ARG A 42 13.54 6.63 13.04
N ARG A 43 12.39 7.17 13.42
CA ARG A 43 11.65 6.87 14.64
C ARG A 43 10.15 6.92 14.37
N GLN A 44 9.43 5.95 14.89
CA GLN A 44 7.98 5.96 14.85
C GLN A 44 7.40 5.44 16.16
N ALA A 45 6.33 6.09 16.61
CA ALA A 45 5.69 5.78 17.87
C ALA A 45 4.21 5.50 17.68
N TRP A 46 3.67 4.62 18.52
CA TRP A 46 2.25 4.29 18.52
C TRP A 46 1.80 4.06 19.95
N ALA A 47 0.70 4.72 20.32
CA ALA A 47 -0.01 4.48 21.56
C ALA A 47 -1.29 3.72 21.25
N GLN A 48 -1.56 2.67 22.02
CA GLN A 48 -2.77 1.88 21.83
C GLN A 48 -4.01 2.75 22.13
N PRO A 49 -5.00 2.78 21.22
CA PRO A 49 -6.17 3.65 21.38
C PRO A 49 -7.14 3.17 22.47
N SER A 50 -7.18 1.85 22.73
CA SER A 50 -8.04 1.22 23.74
C SER A 50 -7.23 0.37 24.70
N GLU A 51 -7.82 0.03 25.85
CA GLU A 51 -7.24 -0.95 26.77
C GLU A 51 -7.32 -2.36 26.16
N ASP A 52 -6.37 -3.22 26.52
CA ASP A 52 -6.44 -4.65 26.27
C ASP A 52 -7.56 -5.31 27.08
N ALA A 53 -7.87 -6.57 26.79
CA ALA A 53 -8.83 -7.37 27.56
C ALA A 53 -8.52 -7.47 29.06
N ASP A 54 -7.26 -7.24 29.46
CA ASP A 54 -6.79 -7.23 30.84
C ASP A 54 -6.70 -5.82 31.46
N GLY A 55 -7.29 -4.80 30.80
CA GLY A 55 -7.27 -3.41 31.24
C GLY A 55 -5.90 -2.73 31.08
N SER A 56 -4.93 -3.38 30.44
CA SER A 56 -3.60 -2.79 30.24
C SER A 56 -3.55 -1.84 29.04
N ARG A 57 -2.69 -0.83 29.14
CA ARG A 57 -2.39 0.15 28.09
C ARG A 57 -0.95 -0.01 27.65
N ARG A 58 -0.70 0.26 26.36
CA ARG A 58 0.62 0.11 25.75
C ARG A 58 1.01 1.35 24.97
N VAL A 59 2.30 1.67 25.01
CA VAL A 59 2.94 2.62 24.11
C VAL A 59 4.23 2.01 23.58
N VAL A 60 4.49 2.22 22.31
CA VAL A 60 5.57 1.59 21.57
C VAL A 60 6.35 2.67 20.83
N LEU A 61 7.68 2.53 20.84
CA LEU A 61 8.60 3.32 20.04
C LEU A 61 9.50 2.37 19.25
N LEU A 62 9.57 2.55 17.94
CA LEU A 62 10.55 1.92 17.07
C LEU A 62 11.53 3.01 16.62
N ALA A 63 12.82 2.84 16.92
CA ALA A 63 13.84 3.86 16.67
C ALA A 63 15.09 3.25 16.06
N ARG A 64 15.69 3.98 15.12
CA ARG A 64 17.01 3.64 14.59
C ARG A 64 18.08 3.99 15.62
N SER A 65 18.92 3.02 15.90
CA SER A 65 20.06 3.11 16.80
C SER A 65 21.25 3.80 16.12
N GLY A 66 22.19 4.30 16.92
CA GLY A 66 23.42 4.96 16.43
C GLY A 66 24.34 4.03 15.63
N ASP A 67 24.27 2.72 15.87
CA ASP A 67 24.96 1.66 15.10
C ASP A 67 24.26 1.32 13.77
N GLY A 68 23.14 1.99 13.46
CA GLY A 68 22.35 1.77 12.25
C GLY A 68 21.28 0.68 12.36
N GLY A 69 21.25 -0.08 13.47
CA GLY A 69 20.22 -1.08 13.75
C GLY A 69 18.88 -0.49 14.17
N TRP A 70 17.87 -1.34 14.35
CA TRP A 70 16.54 -0.92 14.81
C TRP A 70 16.26 -1.43 16.23
N LEU A 71 15.74 -0.56 17.08
CA LEU A 71 15.40 -0.84 18.47
C LEU A 71 13.92 -0.56 18.69
N ALA A 72 13.21 -1.58 19.14
CA ALA A 72 11.83 -1.45 19.57
C ALA A 72 11.75 -1.40 21.09
N THR A 73 11.02 -0.43 21.62
CA THR A 73 10.77 -0.25 23.06
C THR A 73 9.27 -0.24 23.30
N GLU A 74 8.80 -1.11 24.19
CA GLU A 74 7.42 -1.16 24.65
C GLU A 74 7.34 -0.81 26.14
N TRP A 75 6.44 0.11 26.44
CA TRP A 75 5.95 0.32 27.79
C TRP A 75 4.53 -0.22 27.88
N ARG A 76 4.26 -0.90 28.98
CA ARG A 76 2.95 -1.43 29.32
C ARG A 76 2.61 -0.97 30.73
N TRP A 77 1.40 -0.48 30.92
CA TRP A 77 0.86 -0.08 32.20
C TRP A 77 -0.47 -0.77 32.44
N THR A 78 -0.60 -1.38 33.61
CA THR A 78 -1.87 -1.90 34.12
C THR A 78 -2.22 -1.05 35.34
N PRO A 79 -3.37 -0.35 35.35
CA PRO A 79 -3.76 0.49 36.48
C PRO A 79 -3.80 -0.29 37.79
N ALA A 80 -3.23 0.26 38.87
CA ALA A 80 -3.29 -0.38 40.18
C ALA A 80 -4.71 -0.40 40.77
N GLU A 81 -5.07 -1.43 41.54
CA GLU A 81 -6.36 -1.48 42.23
C GLU A 81 -6.46 -0.41 43.36
N ARG A 82 -5.32 -0.07 43.98
CA ARG A 82 -5.25 0.87 45.12
C ARG A 82 -5.53 2.30 44.70
N ALA A 83 -6.49 2.95 45.36
CA ALA A 83 -6.96 4.30 45.02
C ALA A 83 -5.87 5.37 45.11
N ALA A 84 -5.01 5.33 46.13
CA ALA A 84 -3.91 6.29 46.29
C ALA A 84 -2.91 6.26 45.13
N THR A 85 -2.72 5.10 44.50
CA THR A 85 -1.81 4.91 43.38
C THR A 85 -2.46 5.32 42.05
N ARG A 86 -3.78 5.09 41.89
CA ARG A 86 -4.57 5.57 40.75
C ARG A 86 -4.64 7.10 40.64
N ALA A 87 -4.37 7.85 41.71
CA ALA A 87 -4.44 9.31 41.67
C ALA A 87 -3.35 9.96 40.79
N TRP A 88 -2.16 9.35 40.67
CA TRP A 88 -1.03 9.94 39.95
C TRP A 88 -0.53 9.10 38.75
N GLU A 89 -0.76 7.79 38.75
CA GLU A 89 -0.33 6.90 37.66
C GLU A 89 -0.87 7.31 36.27
N PRO A 90 -2.16 7.67 36.11
CA PRO A 90 -2.69 8.06 34.81
C PRO A 90 -1.99 9.29 34.24
N GLN A 91 -1.65 10.28 35.09
CA GLN A 91 -0.97 11.49 34.67
C GLN A 91 0.46 11.18 34.19
N ARG A 92 1.19 10.32 34.91
CA ARG A 92 2.51 9.86 34.46
C ARG A 92 2.45 9.04 33.17
N TRP A 93 1.45 8.19 33.02
CA TRP A 93 1.25 7.44 31.79
C TRP A 93 0.96 8.36 30.60
N GLN A 94 0.09 9.36 30.78
CA GLN A 94 -0.20 10.37 29.75
C GLN A 94 1.04 11.20 29.40
N GLN A 95 1.89 11.51 30.38
CA GLN A 95 3.17 12.19 30.11
C GLN A 95 4.09 11.31 29.25
N LEU A 96 4.29 10.05 29.64
CA LEU A 96 5.07 9.10 28.86
C LEU A 96 4.54 8.94 27.43
N GLN A 97 3.22 8.82 27.26
CA GLN A 97 2.59 8.75 25.94
C GLN A 97 2.90 9.99 25.10
N ARG A 98 2.77 11.20 25.68
CA ARG A 98 3.12 12.45 25.00
C ARG A 98 4.58 12.50 24.60
N ASP A 99 5.49 12.15 25.50
CA ASP A 99 6.93 12.19 25.23
C ASP A 99 7.33 11.21 24.13
N VAL A 100 6.79 9.99 24.17
CA VAL A 100 7.06 8.96 23.16
C VAL A 100 6.48 9.33 21.79
N LEU A 101 5.26 9.87 21.75
CA LEU A 101 4.64 10.33 20.49
C LEU A 101 5.35 11.56 19.92
N ALA A 102 5.80 12.50 20.76
CA ALA A 102 6.55 13.67 20.33
C ALA A 102 7.95 13.32 19.77
N ALA A 103 8.48 12.15 20.10
CA ALA A 103 9.75 11.65 19.55
C ALA A 103 9.61 11.01 18.16
N SER A 104 8.39 10.89 17.62
CA SER A 104 8.14 10.30 16.30
C SER A 104 8.43 11.25 15.15
N ASP A 105 8.85 10.71 14.02
CA ASP A 105 9.08 11.50 12.79
C ASP A 105 7.77 11.64 11.98
N ALA A 106 6.62 11.78 12.63
CA ALA A 106 5.30 11.78 11.99
C ALA A 106 5.13 12.90 10.94
N ASP A 107 5.85 14.00 11.09
CA ASP A 107 5.82 15.15 10.17
C ASP A 107 6.64 14.93 8.88
N GLU A 108 7.46 13.87 8.75
CA GLU A 108 8.21 13.61 7.50
C GLU A 108 7.32 13.07 6.34
N ASP A 109 6.00 13.04 6.53
CA ASP A 109 5.04 12.67 5.50
C ASP A 109 4.78 13.77 4.44
N LEU A 110 5.53 14.87 4.46
CA LEU A 110 5.42 16.13 3.68
C LEU A 110 5.32 16.07 2.14
N ALA A 111 5.28 14.90 1.50
CA ALA A 111 4.80 14.81 0.13
C ALA A 111 3.28 14.63 0.14
N ALA A 112 2.55 15.50 -0.57
CA ALA A 112 1.11 15.36 -0.74
C ALA A 112 0.78 13.89 -1.06
N PRO A 113 -0.05 13.23 -0.25
CA PRO A 113 -0.32 11.82 -0.44
C PRO A 113 -0.93 11.61 -1.83
N PRO A 114 -0.55 10.53 -2.54
CA PRO A 114 -1.17 10.21 -3.81
C PRO A 114 -2.69 10.14 -3.64
N ALA A 115 -3.45 10.53 -4.67
CA ALA A 115 -4.91 10.60 -4.60
C ALA A 115 -5.53 9.23 -4.23
N LEU A 116 -4.82 8.16 -4.58
CA LEU A 116 -5.20 6.78 -4.32
C LEU A 116 -4.69 6.22 -2.99
N LEU A 117 -4.01 7.00 -2.14
CA LEU A 117 -3.34 6.48 -0.95
C LEU A 117 -4.29 5.69 -0.04
N ASP A 118 -5.49 6.20 0.23
CA ASP A 118 -6.47 5.51 1.09
C ASP A 118 -6.89 4.15 0.51
N ILE A 119 -7.17 4.10 -0.79
CA ILE A 119 -7.49 2.86 -1.50
C ILE A 119 -6.30 1.89 -1.43
N TRP A 120 -5.08 2.38 -1.58
CA TRP A 120 -3.88 1.57 -1.45
C TRP A 120 -3.71 1.02 -0.04
N ARG A 121 -3.96 1.82 1.01
CA ARG A 121 -3.95 1.35 2.41
C ARG A 121 -4.95 0.22 2.61
N ARG A 122 -6.15 0.38 2.06
CA ARG A 122 -7.19 -0.65 2.10
C ARG A 122 -6.90 -1.85 1.19
N HIS A 123 -6.05 -1.72 0.19
CA HIS A 123 -5.64 -2.83 -0.68
C HIS A 123 -4.60 -3.74 -0.02
N VAL A 124 -3.64 -3.16 0.73
CA VAL A 124 -2.62 -3.96 1.42
C VAL A 124 -3.17 -4.74 2.62
N ARG A 125 -4.33 -4.36 3.19
CA ARG A 125 -5.25 -5.21 3.98
C ARG A 125 -4.56 -6.25 4.89
N GLY A 126 -3.81 -5.79 5.88
CA GLY A 126 -3.21 -6.68 6.87
C GLY A 126 -1.95 -7.38 6.39
N ARG A 127 -1.37 -6.92 5.27
CA ARG A 127 0.00 -7.25 4.86
C ARG A 127 0.96 -6.16 5.33
N ALA A 128 2.19 -6.55 5.62
CA ALA A 128 3.26 -5.58 5.82
C ALA A 128 3.52 -4.82 4.52
N ALA A 129 3.48 -3.48 4.59
CA ALA A 129 3.68 -2.61 3.45
C ALA A 129 4.54 -1.40 3.84
N GLU A 130 5.29 -0.90 2.87
CA GLU A 130 6.26 0.18 3.05
C GLU A 130 6.13 1.23 1.94
N ARG A 131 6.08 2.50 2.31
CA ARG A 131 6.16 3.63 1.38
C ARG A 131 7.62 3.94 1.10
N VAL A 132 8.04 3.77 -0.15
CA VAL A 132 9.38 4.10 -0.66
C VAL A 132 9.23 5.22 -1.69
N GLY A 133 9.46 6.46 -1.27
CA GLY A 133 9.17 7.63 -2.13
C GLY A 133 7.67 7.70 -2.48
N PRO A 134 7.29 7.81 -3.76
CA PRO A 134 5.89 7.80 -4.18
C PRO A 134 5.28 6.39 -4.25
N ALA A 135 6.10 5.34 -4.17
CA ALA A 135 5.65 3.96 -4.32
C ALA A 135 5.20 3.36 -2.99
N LEU A 136 4.13 2.57 -3.04
CA LEU A 136 3.79 1.62 -1.98
C LEU A 136 4.34 0.23 -2.36
N VAL A 137 5.11 -0.38 -1.48
CA VAL A 137 5.77 -1.67 -1.70
C VAL A 137 5.23 -2.69 -0.72
N TRP A 138 4.92 -3.88 -1.22
CA TRP A 138 4.59 -5.04 -0.38
C TRP A 138 5.07 -6.33 -1.04
N GLN A 139 4.98 -7.41 -0.29
CA GLN A 139 5.25 -8.75 -0.79
C GLN A 139 3.94 -9.41 -1.25
N GLY A 140 3.84 -9.68 -2.56
CA GLY A 140 2.78 -10.50 -3.16
C GLY A 140 3.34 -11.87 -3.50
N GLU A 141 2.87 -12.92 -2.82
CA GLU A 141 3.44 -14.27 -2.92
C GLU A 141 4.97 -14.26 -2.70
N HIS A 142 5.75 -14.53 -3.75
CA HIS A 142 7.22 -14.53 -3.73
C HIS A 142 7.82 -13.34 -4.51
N GLN A 143 7.01 -12.32 -4.81
CA GLN A 143 7.40 -11.18 -5.63
C GLN A 143 7.20 -9.85 -4.89
N CYS A 144 8.06 -8.89 -5.22
CA CYS A 144 7.94 -7.53 -4.73
C CYS A 144 7.07 -6.74 -5.68
N VAL A 145 5.95 -6.26 -5.16
CA VAL A 145 5.00 -5.46 -5.92
C VAL A 145 5.18 -4.01 -5.50
N HIS A 146 5.41 -3.16 -6.49
CA HIS A 146 5.50 -1.71 -6.33
C HIS A 146 4.26 -1.09 -6.96
N LEU A 147 3.49 -0.34 -6.19
CA LEU A 147 2.34 0.42 -6.65
C LEU A 147 2.68 1.89 -6.67
N LEU A 148 2.50 2.51 -7.82
CA LEU A 148 2.69 3.93 -8.03
C LEU A 148 1.43 4.53 -8.65
N GLU A 149 1.19 5.81 -8.37
CA GLU A 149 0.27 6.60 -9.17
C GLU A 149 1.00 6.92 -10.47
N ALA A 150 0.41 6.58 -11.60
CA ALA A 150 1.07 6.80 -12.88
C ALA A 150 1.06 8.29 -13.19
N ASP A 151 2.25 8.90 -13.28
CA ASP A 151 2.38 10.31 -13.64
C ASP A 151 1.89 10.52 -15.08
N GLN A 152 1.30 11.69 -15.34
CA GLN A 152 0.77 12.00 -16.68
C GLN A 152 1.83 12.10 -17.77
N ARG A 153 3.11 12.16 -17.37
CA ARG A 153 4.25 12.27 -18.27
C ARG A 153 4.74 10.93 -18.83
N ASP A 154 4.61 9.85 -18.05
CA ASP A 154 5.11 8.51 -18.43
C ASP A 154 4.04 7.65 -19.13
N ASP A 155 2.80 8.12 -19.12
CA ASP A 155 1.67 7.44 -19.73
C ASP A 155 0.89 8.47 -20.56
N PRO A 156 0.84 8.34 -21.90
CA PRO A 156 0.30 9.36 -22.79
C PRO A 156 -1.09 9.81 -22.34
N ALA A 157 -1.34 11.12 -22.40
CA ALA A 157 -2.63 11.69 -22.03
C ALA A 157 -3.74 10.97 -22.80
N MET A 158 -4.68 10.40 -22.06
CA MET A 158 -5.89 9.82 -22.64
C MET A 158 -6.75 10.97 -23.19
N PRO A 159 -6.93 11.07 -24.53
CA PRO A 159 -7.63 12.21 -25.12
C PRO A 159 -9.14 12.17 -24.88
N MET A 160 -9.65 11.05 -24.34
CA MET A 160 -11.07 10.85 -24.06
C MET A 160 -11.28 10.45 -22.60
N PRO A 161 -12.24 11.08 -21.89
CA PRO A 161 -12.63 10.63 -20.56
C PRO A 161 -13.16 9.19 -20.66
N LEU A 162 -12.79 8.36 -19.70
CA LEU A 162 -13.37 7.02 -19.59
C LEU A 162 -14.83 7.14 -19.17
N PRO A 163 -15.75 6.40 -19.82
CA PRO A 163 -17.15 6.42 -19.45
C PRO A 163 -17.26 5.76 -18.08
N PHE A 164 -18.04 6.40 -17.22
CA PHE A 164 -18.36 5.79 -15.93
C PHE A 164 -19.29 4.59 -16.10
N ALA A 165 -20.07 4.51 -17.19
CA ALA A 165 -20.94 3.37 -17.48
C ALA A 165 -20.28 2.37 -18.44
N ARG A 166 -20.37 1.09 -18.11
CA ARG A 166 -19.82 -0.03 -18.89
C ARG A 166 -20.56 -0.22 -20.21
N GLU A 167 -21.87 -0.01 -20.23
CA GLU A 167 -22.71 -0.06 -21.44
C GLU A 167 -22.19 0.92 -22.51
N ASP A 168 -21.60 2.04 -22.05
CA ASP A 168 -21.02 3.08 -22.90
C ASP A 168 -19.54 2.84 -23.22
N SER A 169 -18.96 1.70 -22.81
CA SER A 169 -17.58 1.37 -23.13
C SER A 169 -17.40 1.21 -24.63
N ARG A 170 -16.72 2.18 -25.25
CA ARG A 170 -16.53 2.20 -26.71
C ARG A 170 -15.33 1.35 -27.08
N LEU A 171 -15.49 0.47 -28.08
CA LEU A 171 -14.36 -0.23 -28.72
C LEU A 171 -13.27 0.75 -29.18
N GLU A 172 -13.66 1.96 -29.55
CA GLU A 172 -12.79 3.07 -29.94
C GLU A 172 -11.84 3.52 -28.82
N GLN A 173 -12.32 3.59 -27.56
CA GLN A 173 -11.49 4.00 -26.43
C GLN A 173 -10.44 2.94 -26.12
N ARG A 174 -10.87 1.68 -26.13
CA ARG A 174 -9.97 0.54 -26.01
C ARG A 174 -8.89 0.56 -27.09
N ALA A 175 -9.28 0.75 -28.35
CA ALA A 175 -8.34 0.82 -29.47
C ALA A 175 -7.38 2.02 -29.33
N ALA A 176 -7.89 3.18 -28.92
CA ALA A 176 -7.08 4.37 -28.69
C ALA A 176 -6.00 4.14 -27.61
N ILE A 177 -6.37 3.56 -26.46
CA ILE A 177 -5.42 3.23 -25.39
C ILE A 177 -4.35 2.24 -25.89
N GLN A 178 -4.78 1.17 -26.56
CA GLN A 178 -3.86 0.17 -27.11
C GLN A 178 -2.84 0.80 -28.06
N VAL A 179 -3.28 1.66 -28.98
CA VAL A 179 -2.39 2.36 -29.92
C VAL A 179 -1.43 3.30 -29.20
N GLN A 180 -1.91 4.04 -28.20
CA GLN A 180 -1.06 4.94 -27.42
C GLN A 180 0.02 4.19 -26.64
N LEU A 181 -0.34 3.07 -26.02
CA LEU A 181 0.61 2.22 -25.29
C LEU A 181 1.68 1.63 -26.21
N ALA A 182 1.27 1.12 -27.37
CA ALA A 182 2.20 0.61 -28.38
C ALA A 182 3.17 1.69 -28.89
N ARG A 183 2.72 2.95 -28.99
CA ARG A 183 3.57 4.09 -29.35
C ARG A 183 4.52 4.52 -28.24
N ALA A 184 4.05 4.52 -26.99
CA ALA A 184 4.85 4.95 -25.85
C ALA A 184 5.96 3.93 -25.50
N ALA A 185 5.74 2.64 -25.77
CA ALA A 185 6.68 1.57 -25.47
C ALA A 185 6.79 0.57 -26.63
N PRO A 186 7.43 0.93 -27.76
CA PRO A 186 7.48 0.09 -28.97
C PRO A 186 8.25 -1.21 -28.78
N GLY A 187 9.16 -1.29 -27.79
CA GLY A 187 9.89 -2.50 -27.44
C GLY A 187 9.23 -3.37 -26.37
N ALA A 188 8.05 -2.98 -25.86
CA ALA A 188 7.36 -3.75 -24.84
C ALA A 188 6.60 -4.93 -25.45
N THR A 189 6.67 -6.09 -24.80
CA THR A 189 5.80 -7.23 -25.12
C THR A 189 4.58 -7.22 -24.21
N TRP A 190 3.45 -7.73 -24.68
CA TRP A 190 2.16 -7.63 -23.99
C TRP A 190 1.66 -9.01 -23.59
N PRO A 191 2.20 -9.61 -22.51
CA PRO A 191 1.78 -10.94 -22.08
C PRO A 191 0.29 -11.00 -21.66
N ALA A 192 -0.28 -9.88 -21.22
CA ALA A 192 -1.73 -9.71 -21.10
C ALA A 192 -2.17 -8.45 -21.83
N SER A 193 -2.90 -8.67 -22.93
CA SER A 193 -3.48 -7.59 -23.74
C SER A 193 -4.40 -6.69 -22.91
N PHE A 194 -4.51 -5.45 -23.36
CA PHE A 194 -5.47 -4.51 -22.80
C PHE A 194 -6.89 -5.08 -22.87
N HIS A 195 -7.58 -5.07 -21.74
CA HIS A 195 -8.93 -5.60 -21.60
C HIS A 195 -9.75 -4.77 -20.61
N LEU A 196 -11.08 -4.86 -20.78
CA LEU A 196 -12.04 -4.34 -19.81
C LEU A 196 -12.09 -5.31 -18.63
N MET A 197 -11.90 -4.80 -17.41
CA MET A 197 -12.03 -5.61 -16.21
C MET A 197 -13.51 -5.95 -16.00
N LEU A 198 -13.79 -7.23 -15.84
CA LEU A 198 -15.14 -7.68 -15.54
C LEU A 198 -15.53 -7.30 -14.11
N PRO A 199 -16.77 -6.86 -13.88
CA PRO A 199 -17.24 -6.55 -12.54
C PRO A 199 -17.20 -7.80 -11.66
N SER A 200 -16.69 -7.63 -10.43
CA SER A 200 -16.73 -8.65 -9.38
C SER A 200 -18.07 -8.65 -8.62
N LEU A 201 -18.88 -7.60 -8.74
CA LEU A 201 -20.21 -7.50 -8.14
C LEU A 201 -21.30 -7.11 -9.16
N PRO A 202 -22.54 -7.61 -9.06
CA PRO A 202 -23.61 -7.36 -10.04
C PRO A 202 -23.99 -5.89 -10.22
N GLN A 203 -23.77 -5.06 -9.19
CA GLN A 203 -24.14 -3.64 -9.20
C GLN A 203 -23.06 -2.75 -9.80
N GLN A 204 -21.91 -3.31 -10.18
CA GLN A 204 -20.80 -2.52 -10.69
C GLN A 204 -21.04 -2.08 -12.13
N ARG A 205 -20.95 -0.77 -12.36
CA ARG A 205 -21.21 -0.13 -13.65
C ARG A 205 -19.95 0.46 -14.29
N SER A 206 -18.83 0.52 -13.58
CA SER A 206 -17.62 1.24 -13.99
C SER A 206 -16.82 0.50 -15.06
N ALA A 207 -16.39 1.23 -16.09
CA ALA A 207 -15.49 0.71 -17.11
C ALA A 207 -14.03 0.86 -16.67
N THR A 208 -13.53 -0.10 -15.89
CA THR A 208 -12.12 -0.17 -15.50
C THR A 208 -11.34 -0.98 -16.54
N TYR A 209 -10.18 -0.48 -16.97
CA TYR A 209 -9.34 -1.18 -17.94
C TYR A 209 -7.99 -1.55 -17.35
N ALA A 210 -7.45 -2.69 -17.79
CA ALA A 210 -6.14 -3.17 -17.36
C ALA A 210 -5.32 -3.68 -18.56
N ALA A 211 -4.00 -3.57 -18.44
CA ALA A 211 -3.05 -4.17 -19.37
C ALA A 211 -1.75 -4.53 -18.64
N ILE A 212 -1.04 -5.56 -19.10
CA ILE A 212 0.26 -5.93 -18.53
C ILE A 212 1.29 -5.96 -19.67
N ALA A 213 2.31 -5.14 -19.52
CA ALA A 213 3.44 -5.05 -20.43
C ALA A 213 4.70 -5.57 -19.77
N ARG A 214 5.60 -6.13 -20.57
CA ARG A 214 6.97 -6.42 -20.19
C ARG A 214 7.91 -5.44 -20.86
N SER A 215 8.80 -4.85 -20.08
CA SER A 215 9.93 -4.07 -20.56
C SER A 215 11.22 -4.60 -19.93
N GLY A 216 12.00 -5.35 -20.70
CA GLY A 216 13.23 -5.99 -20.21
C GLY A 216 12.99 -6.96 -19.05
N GLN A 217 13.44 -6.58 -17.84
CA GLN A 217 13.30 -7.35 -16.60
C GLN A 217 12.20 -6.82 -15.68
N LEU A 218 11.29 -6.00 -16.20
CA LEU A 218 10.18 -5.43 -15.45
C LEU A 218 8.87 -5.83 -16.10
N LEU A 219 7.94 -6.37 -15.30
CA LEU A 219 6.53 -6.45 -15.66
C LEU A 219 5.81 -5.25 -15.06
N VAL A 220 5.00 -4.60 -15.89
CA VAL A 220 4.25 -3.39 -15.56
C VAL A 220 2.79 -3.64 -15.85
N GLY A 221 2.00 -3.79 -14.79
CA GLY A 221 0.54 -3.71 -14.84
C GLY A 221 0.11 -2.24 -14.84
N ARG A 222 -0.79 -1.88 -15.74
CA ARG A 222 -1.40 -0.55 -15.82
C ARG A 222 -2.90 -0.69 -15.64
N LEU A 223 -3.45 0.15 -14.77
CA LEU A 223 -4.86 0.18 -14.41
C LEU A 223 -5.40 1.58 -14.64
N TRP A 224 -6.45 1.70 -15.45
CA TRP A 224 -7.17 2.95 -15.68
C TRP A 224 -8.52 2.91 -14.99
N LEU A 225 -8.69 3.76 -13.99
CA LEU A 225 -9.85 3.87 -13.13
C LEU A 225 -10.72 5.06 -13.59
N PRO A 226 -12.01 4.84 -13.90
CA PRO A 226 -12.88 5.93 -14.33
C PRO A 226 -13.19 6.86 -13.17
N GLN A 227 -13.20 8.18 -13.44
CA GLN A 227 -13.71 9.19 -12.52
C GLN A 227 -15.15 9.60 -12.90
N LYS A 228 -15.84 10.34 -12.03
CA LYS A 228 -17.15 10.92 -12.34
C LYS A 228 -17.04 11.86 -13.55
N THR A 229 -18.13 11.99 -14.29
CA THR A 229 -18.22 12.58 -15.64
C THR A 229 -17.36 13.84 -15.82
N GLY A 230 -16.49 13.82 -16.83
CA GLY A 230 -15.68 14.96 -17.27
C GLY A 230 -14.28 15.06 -16.65
N GLN A 231 -13.94 14.22 -15.67
CA GLN A 231 -12.60 14.20 -15.06
C GLN A 231 -11.68 13.20 -15.77
N ALA A 232 -10.37 13.49 -15.74
CA ALA A 232 -9.36 12.57 -16.26
C ALA A 232 -9.36 11.27 -15.44
N PRO A 233 -9.17 10.10 -16.06
CA PRO A 233 -9.11 8.83 -15.32
C PRO A 233 -7.93 8.83 -14.35
N LEU A 234 -8.11 8.24 -13.16
CA LEU A 234 -6.98 7.92 -12.30
C LEU A 234 -6.23 6.72 -12.88
N ARG A 235 -4.92 6.73 -12.70
CA ARG A 235 -4.05 5.70 -13.23
C ARG A 235 -3.16 5.14 -12.15
N ALA A 236 -3.17 3.83 -12.03
CA ALA A 236 -2.29 3.09 -11.16
C ALA A 236 -1.34 2.23 -11.98
N ARG A 237 -0.09 2.15 -11.53
CA ARG A 237 0.96 1.33 -12.13
C ARG A 237 1.45 0.35 -11.06
N LEU A 238 1.36 -0.94 -11.37
CA LEU A 238 1.92 -2.00 -10.55
C LEU A 238 3.15 -2.56 -11.25
N GLU A 239 4.24 -2.70 -10.52
CA GLU A 239 5.50 -3.19 -11.06
C GLU A 239 6.01 -4.38 -10.29
N VAL A 240 6.56 -5.34 -11.03
CA VAL A 240 7.26 -6.51 -10.50
C VAL A 240 8.54 -6.72 -11.28
N ALA A 241 9.66 -6.79 -10.57
CA ALA A 241 10.92 -7.22 -11.16
C ALA A 241 10.85 -8.70 -11.55
N LEU A 242 11.10 -9.02 -12.81
CA LEU A 242 11.03 -10.36 -13.36
C LEU A 242 12.26 -10.65 -14.23
N MET A 243 13.18 -11.44 -13.67
CA MET A 243 14.38 -11.91 -14.38
C MET A 243 14.09 -13.11 -15.32
N ALA A 244 12.92 -13.75 -15.18
CA ALA A 244 12.58 -14.92 -15.97
C ALA A 244 12.35 -14.57 -17.46
N PRO A 245 12.66 -15.49 -18.40
CA PRO A 245 12.41 -15.29 -19.82
C PRO A 245 10.92 -15.02 -20.14
N ALA A 246 10.68 -14.33 -21.24
CA ALA A 246 9.33 -14.15 -21.78
C ALA A 246 8.70 -15.50 -22.18
N GLY A 247 7.40 -15.64 -21.99
CA GLY A 247 6.64 -16.88 -22.22
C GLY A 247 6.86 -17.97 -21.17
N SER A 248 7.67 -17.72 -20.14
CA SER A 248 7.94 -18.71 -19.10
C SER A 248 6.78 -18.87 -18.12
N ALA A 249 6.71 -20.02 -17.44
CA ALA A 249 5.74 -20.24 -16.36
C ALA A 249 5.89 -19.23 -15.20
N ALA A 250 7.10 -18.69 -14.99
CA ALA A 250 7.34 -17.65 -14.01
C ALA A 250 6.74 -16.30 -14.44
N GLU A 251 6.79 -15.97 -15.73
CA GLU A 251 6.08 -14.81 -16.28
C GLU A 251 4.57 -14.98 -16.15
N ALA A 252 4.01 -16.14 -16.51
CA ALA A 252 2.59 -16.41 -16.37
C ALA A 252 2.10 -16.23 -14.91
N ARG A 253 2.86 -16.73 -13.93
CA ARG A 253 2.56 -16.53 -12.50
C ARG A 253 2.59 -15.05 -12.09
N ALA A 254 3.60 -14.32 -12.54
CA ALA A 254 3.75 -12.89 -12.25
C ALA A 254 2.62 -12.05 -12.89
N VAL A 255 2.22 -12.39 -14.11
CA VAL A 255 1.08 -11.80 -14.82
C VAL A 255 -0.21 -12.08 -14.05
N SER A 256 -0.44 -13.32 -13.61
CA SER A 256 -1.61 -13.65 -12.78
C SER A 256 -1.62 -12.95 -11.42
N LEU A 257 -0.45 -12.74 -10.80
CA LEU A 257 -0.34 -11.95 -9.58
C LEU A 257 -0.76 -10.50 -9.83
N LEU A 258 -0.18 -9.86 -10.84
CA LEU A 258 -0.51 -8.48 -11.20
C LEU A 258 -1.99 -8.31 -11.53
N ASP A 259 -2.57 -9.26 -12.27
CA ASP A 259 -3.98 -9.23 -12.63
C ASP A 259 -4.90 -9.30 -11.39
N ARG A 260 -4.60 -10.20 -10.44
CA ARG A 260 -5.33 -10.28 -9.16
C ARG A 260 -5.23 -9.00 -8.33
N GLU A 261 -4.03 -8.44 -8.22
CA GLU A 261 -3.82 -7.22 -7.42
C GLU A 261 -4.52 -6.01 -8.07
N MET A 262 -4.45 -5.88 -9.41
CA MET A 262 -5.19 -4.86 -10.16
C MET A 262 -6.71 -5.03 -10.03
N ALA A 263 -7.23 -6.25 -10.09
CA ALA A 263 -8.65 -6.52 -9.90
C ALA A 263 -9.13 -6.14 -8.48
N ALA A 264 -8.32 -6.43 -7.46
CA ALA A 264 -8.63 -6.04 -6.10
C ALA A 264 -8.61 -4.51 -5.90
N LEU A 265 -7.66 -3.80 -6.53
CA LEU A 265 -7.64 -2.33 -6.54
C LEU A 265 -8.86 -1.74 -7.26
N ALA A 266 -9.20 -2.28 -8.43
CA ALA A 266 -10.39 -1.87 -9.18
C ALA A 266 -11.66 -2.06 -8.34
N ALA A 267 -11.83 -3.22 -7.70
CA ALA A 267 -12.99 -3.51 -6.87
C ALA A 267 -13.15 -2.53 -5.69
N LEU A 268 -12.04 -2.13 -5.06
CA LEU A 268 -12.03 -1.11 -4.00
C LEU A 268 -12.45 0.25 -4.55
N TRP A 269 -11.83 0.69 -5.66
CA TRP A 269 -12.16 1.96 -6.32
C TRP A 269 -13.65 2.05 -6.63
N THR A 270 -14.16 1.02 -7.32
CA THR A 270 -15.55 0.94 -7.71
C THR A 270 -16.49 0.96 -6.50
N ALA A 271 -16.15 0.25 -5.41
CA ALA A 271 -16.97 0.24 -4.19
C ALA A 271 -17.07 1.61 -3.49
N ASP A 272 -16.13 2.52 -3.72
CA ASP A 272 -16.16 3.87 -3.13
C ASP A 272 -16.85 4.89 -4.03
N HIS A 273 -16.84 4.67 -5.36
CA HIS A 273 -17.27 5.66 -6.33
C HIS A 273 -18.63 5.35 -6.96
N GLU A 274 -19.12 4.11 -6.85
CA GLU A 274 -20.42 3.64 -7.36
C GLU A 274 -21.51 3.46 -6.31
N ARG A 275 -21.25 3.89 -5.07
CA ARG A 275 -22.29 4.00 -4.04
C ARG A 275 -23.12 5.26 -4.22
#